data_AF-A0A4Y2WIC8-F1
#
_entry.id   AF-A0A4Y2WIC8-F1
#
_cell.length_a   1.000
_cell.length_b   1.000
_cell.length_c   1.000
_cell.angle_alpha   90.00
_cell.angle_beta   90.00
_cell.angle_gamma   90.00
#
_symmetry.space_group_name_H-M   'P 1'
#
loop_
_entity.id
_entity.type
_entity.pdbx_description
1 polymer ?
#
loop_
_entity_poly.entity_id
_entity_poly.type
_entity_poly.pdbx_seq_one_letter_code
_entity_poly.pdbx_strand_id
1 'polypeptide(L)'
;MNTDEEPIAKKWRMTKERKARWLAKQSQESLDRIRAVDAAAYRSAKIVSECNRGDVVFLPRIELAPSDVNLPLVLKRRQFPLIPAYTMTIFKSQEQALGHVGIYLDEPAFSHGQLYVALSRSRNTNHVKIYTKTSEVQGKLLNNEKYFTQNVVYQDVFLNKEIRK
;
A
#
# COMPACT_ATOMS: atom_id res chain seq x y z
N MET A 1 -40.62 49.75 17.14
CA MET A 1 -41.61 49.35 18.16
C MET A 1 -41.32 47.91 18.55
N ASN A 2 -40.64 47.71 19.67
CA ASN A 2 -40.41 46.36 20.20
C ASN A 2 -41.68 45.92 20.91
N THR A 3 -42.26 44.83 20.46
CA THR A 3 -43.37 44.15 21.14
C THR A 3 -42.82 43.46 22.37
N ASP A 4 -43.22 43.93 23.56
CA ASP A 4 -42.91 43.28 24.84
C ASP A 4 -43.61 41.93 24.88
N GLU A 5 -42.88 40.86 24.54
CA GLU A 5 -43.40 39.50 24.64
C GLU A 5 -43.69 39.16 26.11
N GLU A 6 -44.91 38.66 26.38
CA GLU A 6 -45.28 38.22 27.72
C GLU A 6 -44.28 37.22 28.29
N PRO A 7 -43.93 37.32 29.59
CA PRO A 7 -42.89 36.51 30.22
C PRO A 7 -43.13 35.00 30.12
N ILE A 8 -44.40 34.59 30.00
CA ILE A 8 -44.81 33.20 29.82
C ILE A 8 -44.47 32.72 28.39
N ALA A 9 -44.78 33.51 27.37
CA ALA A 9 -44.46 33.18 25.98
C ALA A 9 -42.95 33.05 25.75
N LYS A 10 -42.16 33.94 26.37
CA LYS A 10 -40.69 33.88 26.35
C LYS A 10 -40.15 32.60 26.99
N LYS A 11 -40.72 32.16 28.11
CA LYS A 11 -40.37 30.89 28.78
C LYS A 11 -40.68 29.67 27.91
N TRP A 12 -41.86 29.61 27.29
CA TRP A 12 -42.23 28.51 26.38
C TRP A 12 -41.34 28.45 25.14
N ARG A 13 -41.00 29.59 24.55
CA ARG A 13 -40.07 29.70 23.41
C ARG A 13 -38.69 29.16 23.80
N MET A 14 -38.13 29.63 24.91
CA MET A 14 -36.84 29.14 25.43
C MET A 14 -36.84 27.63 25.70
N THR A 15 -37.95 27.07 26.18
CA THR A 15 -38.09 25.64 26.46
C THR A 15 -38.17 24.82 25.15
N LYS A 16 -38.91 25.33 24.16
CA LYS A 16 -39.00 24.75 22.81
C LYS A 16 -37.65 24.76 22.10
N GLU A 17 -36.91 25.86 22.21
CA GLU A 17 -35.54 25.98 21.66
C GLU A 17 -34.55 25.05 22.34
N ARG A 18 -34.59 24.91 23.68
CA ARG A 18 -33.73 23.97 24.40
C ARG A 18 -34.01 22.54 23.99
N LYS A 19 -35.29 22.17 23.83
CA LYS A 19 -35.69 20.86 23.31
C LYS A 19 -35.20 20.63 21.87
N ALA A 20 -35.33 21.63 20.99
CA ALA A 20 -34.84 21.55 19.62
C ALA A 20 -33.30 21.40 19.56
N ARG A 21 -32.55 22.17 20.36
CA ARG A 21 -31.09 22.05 20.48
C ARG A 21 -30.67 20.70 21.02
N TRP A 22 -31.39 20.19 22.03
CA TRP A 22 -31.12 18.87 22.60
C TRP A 22 -31.34 17.76 21.56
N LEU A 23 -32.44 17.79 20.81
CA LEU A 23 -32.71 16.84 19.72
C LEU A 23 -31.68 16.92 18.59
N ALA A 24 -31.30 18.14 18.18
CA ALA A 24 -30.27 18.33 17.16
C ALA A 24 -28.91 17.77 17.61
N LYS A 25 -28.55 17.98 18.88
CA LYS A 25 -27.33 17.41 19.47
C LYS A 25 -27.36 15.88 19.47
N GLN A 26 -28.49 15.26 19.85
CA GLN A 26 -28.65 13.81 19.80
C GLN A 26 -28.54 13.26 18.38
N SER A 27 -29.16 13.93 17.40
CA SER A 27 -29.03 13.55 15.98
C SER A 27 -27.59 13.64 15.48
N GLN A 28 -26.87 14.69 15.88
CA GLN A 28 -25.45 14.86 15.51
C GLN A 28 -24.57 13.79 16.16
N GLU A 29 -24.78 13.48 17.44
CA GLU A 29 -24.04 12.41 18.14
C GLU A 29 -24.27 11.03 17.48
N SER A 30 -25.49 10.74 17.02
CA SER A 30 -25.78 9.52 16.26
C SER A 30 -25.03 9.48 14.92
N LEU A 31 -24.99 10.59 14.19
CA LEU A 31 -24.26 10.69 12.92
C LEU A 31 -22.75 10.55 13.13
N ASP A 32 -22.20 11.14 14.19
CA ASP A 32 -20.78 11.06 14.52
C ASP A 32 -20.38 9.63 14.89
N ARG A 33 -21.24 8.88 15.59
CA ARG A 33 -21.04 7.45 15.87
C ARG A 33 -21.03 6.62 14.60
N ILE A 34 -21.97 6.85 13.68
CA ILE A 34 -22.02 6.16 12.39
C ILE A 34 -20.71 6.42 11.63
N ARG A 35 -20.32 7.69 11.49
CA ARG A 35 -19.07 8.10 10.84
C ARG A 35 -17.82 7.49 11.48
N ALA A 36 -17.81 7.33 12.81
CA ALA A 36 -16.69 6.71 13.51
C ALA A 36 -16.60 5.21 13.26
N VAL A 37 -17.73 4.49 13.26
CA VAL A 37 -17.80 3.06 12.91
C VAL A 37 -17.36 2.83 11.48
N ASP A 38 -17.87 3.67 10.58
CA ASP A 38 -17.54 3.74 9.18
C ASP A 38 -16.04 3.96 8.94
N ALA A 39 -15.44 4.99 9.57
CA ALA A 39 -14.01 5.27 9.47
C ALA A 39 -13.12 4.17 10.08
N ALA A 40 -13.65 3.41 11.06
CA ALA A 40 -12.95 2.25 11.61
C ALA A 40 -13.02 1.04 10.67
N ALA A 41 -14.12 0.88 9.93
CA ALA A 41 -14.38 -0.26 9.06
C ALA A 41 -13.77 -0.12 7.66
N TYR A 42 -13.81 1.08 7.08
CA TYR A 42 -13.37 1.35 5.71
C TYR A 42 -12.40 2.52 5.61
N ARG A 43 -11.60 2.51 4.54
CA ARG A 43 -10.79 3.66 4.10
C ARG A 43 -11.14 4.00 2.66
N SER A 44 -11.38 5.27 2.36
CA SER A 44 -11.45 5.74 0.98
C SER A 44 -10.04 5.95 0.43
N ALA A 45 -9.81 5.48 -0.79
CA ALA A 45 -8.56 5.67 -1.52
C ALA A 45 -8.87 6.06 -2.96
N LYS A 46 -8.06 6.96 -3.54
CA LYS A 46 -8.17 7.33 -4.94
C LYS A 46 -7.18 6.52 -5.77
N ILE A 47 -7.64 5.93 -6.85
CA ILE A 47 -6.80 5.16 -7.76
C ILE A 47 -5.92 6.12 -8.56
N VAL A 48 -4.60 5.94 -8.46
CA VAL A 48 -3.58 6.79 -9.13
C VAL A 48 -3.04 6.15 -10.42
N SER A 49 -3.21 4.84 -10.59
CA SER A 49 -2.63 4.06 -11.69
C SER A 49 -3.69 3.21 -12.41
N GLU A 50 -3.39 2.76 -13.63
CA GLU A 50 -4.22 1.87 -14.46
C GLU A 50 -5.50 2.49 -15.05
N CYS A 51 -6.39 1.65 -15.56
CA CYS A 51 -7.58 2.00 -16.36
C CYS A 51 -8.62 2.79 -15.56
N ASN A 52 -8.67 2.64 -14.24
CA ASN A 52 -9.67 3.27 -13.37
C ASN A 52 -9.09 4.48 -12.61
N ARG A 53 -8.10 5.15 -13.21
CA ARG A 53 -7.45 6.32 -12.61
C ARG A 53 -8.50 7.41 -12.34
N GLY A 54 -8.54 7.87 -11.09
CA GLY A 54 -9.45 8.92 -10.65
C GLY A 54 -10.59 8.41 -9.77
N ASP A 55 -10.92 7.13 -9.87
CA ASP A 55 -12.00 6.52 -9.10
C ASP A 55 -11.64 6.43 -7.62
N VAL A 56 -12.67 6.58 -6.78
CA VAL A 56 -12.57 6.41 -5.33
C VAL A 56 -13.07 5.02 -4.97
N VAL A 57 -12.21 4.23 -4.35
CA VAL A 57 -12.54 2.90 -3.84
C VAL A 57 -12.58 2.90 -2.33
N PHE A 58 -13.48 2.10 -1.76
CA PHE A 58 -13.55 1.85 -0.33
C PHE A 58 -12.89 0.51 -0.01
N LEU A 59 -11.86 0.56 0.82
CA LEU A 59 -11.08 -0.61 1.22
C LEU A 59 -11.57 -1.12 2.58
N PRO A 60 -12.18 -2.31 2.65
CA PRO A 60 -12.56 -2.91 3.92
C PRO A 60 -11.33 -3.50 4.64
N ARG A 61 -11.42 -3.64 5.97
CA ARG A 61 -10.47 -4.49 6.69
C ARG A 61 -10.76 -5.97 6.41
N ILE A 62 -9.72 -6.73 6.08
CA ILE A 62 -9.78 -8.17 5.88
C ILE A 62 -9.26 -8.86 7.13
N GLU A 63 -9.94 -9.93 7.54
CA GLU A 63 -9.46 -10.83 8.59
C GLU A 63 -8.68 -11.99 7.96
N LEU A 64 -7.45 -12.17 8.41
CA LEU A 64 -6.56 -13.26 8.02
C LEU A 64 -6.40 -14.17 9.23
N ALA A 65 -6.74 -15.44 9.06
CA ALA A 65 -6.54 -16.48 10.05
C ALA A 65 -5.82 -17.66 9.39
N PRO A 66 -4.91 -18.35 10.10
CA PRO A 66 -4.35 -19.60 9.62
C PRO A 66 -5.46 -20.65 9.48
N SER A 67 -5.38 -21.46 8.42
CA SER A 67 -6.38 -22.48 8.08
C SER A 67 -6.22 -23.79 8.87
N ASP A 68 -5.10 -23.99 9.57
CA ASP A 68 -4.82 -25.22 10.31
C ASP A 68 -5.58 -25.30 11.64
N VAL A 69 -6.34 -26.39 11.81
CA VAL A 69 -7.37 -26.58 12.85
C VAL A 69 -6.80 -27.14 14.16
N ASN A 70 -5.50 -27.43 14.24
CA ASN A 70 -4.87 -28.08 15.41
C ASN A 70 -3.99 -27.15 16.26
N LEU A 71 -4.27 -25.83 16.29
CA LEU A 71 -3.62 -24.93 17.24
C LEU A 71 -4.52 -24.65 18.45
N PRO A 72 -3.96 -24.66 19.68
CA PRO A 72 -4.70 -24.31 20.91
C PRO A 72 -5.14 -22.84 20.95
N LEU A 73 -4.62 -21.99 20.07
CA LEU A 73 -5.07 -20.61 19.87
C LEU A 73 -4.98 -20.24 18.38
N VAL A 74 -6.07 -19.72 17.81
CA VAL A 74 -6.10 -19.18 16.45
C VAL A 74 -5.84 -17.67 16.48
N LEU A 75 -4.68 -17.25 15.97
CA LEU A 75 -4.36 -15.84 15.81
C LEU A 75 -5.07 -15.27 14.58
N LYS A 76 -5.99 -14.32 14.81
CA LYS A 76 -6.65 -13.57 13.74
C LYS A 76 -6.01 -12.20 13.59
N ARG A 77 -5.59 -11.85 12.36
CA ARG A 77 -5.06 -10.54 12.01
C ARG A 77 -6.08 -9.79 11.18
N ARG A 78 -6.61 -8.67 11.70
CA ARG A 78 -7.52 -7.78 10.97
C ARG A 78 -6.78 -6.54 10.48
N GLN A 79 -6.64 -6.38 9.16
CA GLN A 79 -5.89 -5.27 8.58
C GLN A 79 -6.51 -4.78 7.27
N PHE A 80 -6.20 -3.53 6.89
CA PHE A 80 -6.47 -3.10 5.51
C PHE A 80 -5.51 -3.81 4.55
N PRO A 81 -5.96 -4.18 3.34
CA PRO A 81 -5.11 -4.77 2.30
C PRO A 81 -4.24 -3.68 1.64
N LEU A 82 -3.42 -3.02 2.44
CA LEU A 82 -2.56 -1.92 2.02
C LEU A 82 -1.13 -2.21 2.46
N ILE A 83 -0.19 -2.04 1.53
CA ILE A 83 1.24 -2.10 1.78
C ILE A 83 1.85 -0.83 1.15
N PRO A 84 2.71 -0.08 1.86
CA PRO A 84 3.45 1.02 1.24
C PRO A 84 4.27 0.48 0.07
N ALA A 85 3.98 0.91 -1.15
CA ALA A 85 4.51 0.30 -2.37
C ALA A 85 5.64 1.09 -3.04
N TYR A 86 6.19 2.13 -2.38
CA TYR A 86 7.27 2.92 -2.98
C TYR A 86 8.56 2.10 -3.17
N THR A 87 8.83 1.20 -2.23
CA THR A 87 9.94 0.24 -2.29
C THR A 87 9.42 -1.12 -1.87
N MET A 88 9.75 -2.15 -2.63
CA MET A 88 9.42 -3.54 -2.31
C MET A 88 10.65 -4.41 -2.51
N THR A 89 10.71 -5.54 -1.81
CA THR A 89 11.77 -6.51 -2.02
C THR A 89 11.58 -7.20 -3.37
N ILE A 90 12.67 -7.66 -3.98
CA ILE A 90 12.64 -8.34 -5.28
C ILE A 90 11.70 -9.55 -5.25
N PHE A 91 11.71 -10.32 -4.17
CA PHE A 91 10.81 -11.47 -3.98
C PHE A 91 9.33 -11.06 -4.00
N LYS A 92 8.98 -9.92 -3.40
CA LYS A 92 7.59 -9.43 -3.40
C LYS A 92 7.17 -8.83 -4.75
N SER A 93 8.13 -8.39 -5.56
CA SER A 93 7.87 -7.94 -6.93
C SER A 93 7.66 -9.09 -7.92
N GLN A 94 7.88 -10.35 -7.50
CA GLN A 94 7.64 -11.50 -8.36
C GLN A 94 6.19 -11.48 -8.89
N GLU A 95 6.00 -11.90 -10.14
CA GLU A 95 4.74 -11.83 -10.89
C GLU A 95 4.14 -10.43 -11.15
N GLN A 96 4.77 -9.34 -10.71
CA GLN A 96 4.32 -7.97 -11.02
C GLN A 96 5.00 -7.41 -12.28
N ALA A 97 4.24 -6.64 -13.06
CA ALA A 97 4.75 -5.84 -14.18
C ALA A 97 4.68 -4.35 -13.82
N LEU A 98 5.82 -3.66 -13.87
CA LEU A 98 5.97 -2.27 -13.45
C LEU A 98 6.38 -1.40 -14.64
N GLY A 99 5.77 -0.22 -14.76
CA GLY A 99 6.06 0.72 -15.86
C GLY A 99 7.46 1.31 -15.79
N HIS A 100 7.89 1.72 -14.59
CA HIS A 100 9.22 2.25 -14.28
C HIS A 100 9.76 1.57 -13.03
N VAL A 101 11.03 1.19 -13.05
CA VAL A 101 11.64 0.40 -11.97
C VAL A 101 12.99 1.00 -11.58
N GLY A 102 13.14 1.31 -10.30
CA GLY A 102 14.43 1.56 -9.68
C GLY A 102 14.87 0.32 -8.91
N ILE A 103 16.03 -0.24 -9.26
CA ILE A 103 16.64 -1.37 -8.55
C ILE A 103 17.78 -0.82 -7.70
N TYR A 104 17.67 -0.98 -6.38
CA TYR A 104 18.69 -0.57 -5.42
C TYR A 104 19.40 -1.82 -4.87
N LEU A 105 20.70 -1.91 -5.11
CA LEU A 105 21.56 -3.01 -4.64
C LEU A 105 22.58 -2.45 -3.63
N ASP A 106 22.25 -2.56 -2.34
CA ASP A 106 23.23 -2.28 -1.27
C ASP A 106 24.32 -3.35 -1.22
N GLU A 107 23.91 -4.60 -1.44
CA GLU A 107 24.74 -5.79 -1.54
C GLU A 107 24.39 -6.54 -2.84
N PRO A 108 25.28 -7.41 -3.34
CA PRO A 108 25.01 -8.22 -4.52
C PRO A 108 23.81 -9.15 -4.34
N ALA A 109 23.23 -9.62 -5.45
CA ALA A 109 22.16 -10.60 -5.42
C ALA A 109 22.64 -11.90 -4.74
N PHE A 110 21.95 -12.32 -3.67
CA PHE A 110 22.37 -13.45 -2.83
C PHE A 110 21.81 -14.79 -3.29
N SER A 111 20.76 -14.78 -4.11
CA SER A 111 20.07 -16.00 -4.56
C SER A 111 19.97 -16.09 -6.07
N HIS A 112 19.84 -17.33 -6.54
CA HIS A 112 19.74 -17.61 -7.96
C HIS A 112 18.53 -16.92 -8.59
N GLY A 113 18.74 -16.26 -9.73
CA GLY A 113 17.67 -15.64 -10.50
C GLY A 113 17.11 -14.35 -9.91
N GLN A 114 17.55 -13.90 -8.73
CA GLN A 114 17.03 -12.70 -8.08
C GLN A 114 17.22 -11.44 -8.94
N LEU A 115 18.42 -11.23 -9.48
CA LEU A 115 18.69 -10.10 -10.37
C LEU A 115 17.85 -10.17 -11.65
N TYR A 116 17.63 -11.38 -12.18
CA TYR A 116 16.76 -11.60 -13.33
C TYR A 116 15.29 -11.27 -13.02
N VAL A 117 14.78 -11.68 -11.86
CA VAL A 117 13.44 -11.30 -11.40
C VAL A 117 13.32 -9.78 -11.36
N ALA A 118 14.29 -9.08 -10.77
CA ALA A 118 14.27 -7.62 -10.67
C ALA A 118 14.26 -6.93 -12.05
N LEU A 119 15.13 -7.36 -12.96
CA LEU A 119 15.22 -6.78 -14.31
C LEU A 119 13.98 -7.06 -15.17
N SER A 120 13.38 -8.25 -15.02
CA SER A 120 12.18 -8.64 -15.77
C SER A 120 10.90 -7.92 -15.32
N ARG A 121 10.95 -7.10 -14.26
CA ARG A 121 9.77 -6.34 -13.81
C ARG A 121 9.35 -5.25 -14.79
N SER A 122 10.27 -4.76 -15.61
CA SER A 122 9.96 -3.79 -16.67
C SER A 122 10.07 -4.42 -18.05
N ARG A 123 9.16 -4.03 -18.94
CA ARG A 123 9.18 -4.42 -20.35
C ARG A 123 10.14 -3.57 -21.20
N ASN A 124 10.53 -2.40 -20.71
CA ASN A 124 11.40 -1.46 -21.42
C ASN A 124 12.67 -1.22 -20.61
N THR A 125 13.82 -1.51 -21.21
CA THR A 125 15.14 -1.31 -20.59
C THR A 125 15.40 0.15 -20.22
N ASN A 126 14.89 1.11 -20.99
CA ASN A 126 15.05 2.54 -20.72
C ASN A 126 14.33 3.00 -19.44
N HIS A 127 13.37 2.21 -18.94
CA HIS A 127 12.61 2.51 -17.74
C HIS A 127 13.18 1.81 -16.49
N VAL A 128 14.31 1.09 -16.64
CA VAL A 128 15.02 0.45 -15.55
C VAL A 128 16.24 1.32 -15.18
N LYS A 129 16.30 1.73 -13.91
CA LYS A 129 17.48 2.38 -13.35
C LYS A 129 18.05 1.51 -12.24
N ILE A 130 19.35 1.27 -12.26
CA ILE A 130 20.03 0.43 -11.28
C ILE A 130 21.02 1.30 -10.52
N TYR A 131 20.94 1.24 -9.20
CA TYR A 131 21.94 1.80 -8.31
C TYR A 131 22.65 0.66 -7.60
N THR A 132 23.98 0.64 -7.69
CA THR A 132 24.86 -0.32 -7.01
C THR A 132 25.78 0.43 -6.06
N LYS A 133 25.77 0.04 -4.79
CA LYS A 133 26.75 0.54 -3.82
C LYS A 133 28.12 -0.10 -4.09
N THR A 134 29.17 0.71 -4.19
CA THR A 134 30.51 0.21 -4.54
C THR A 134 31.09 -0.64 -3.41
N SER A 135 31.61 -1.81 -3.75
CA SER A 135 32.32 -2.76 -2.89
C SER A 135 33.31 -3.57 -3.72
N GLU A 136 33.99 -4.57 -3.13
CA GLU A 136 34.92 -5.46 -3.86
C GLU A 136 34.21 -6.32 -4.92
N VAL A 137 32.92 -6.60 -4.73
CA VAL A 137 32.13 -7.55 -5.53
C VAL A 137 31.03 -6.90 -6.38
N GLN A 138 30.90 -5.57 -6.33
CA GLN A 138 29.99 -4.79 -7.17
C GLN A 138 30.40 -3.31 -7.21
N GLY A 139 30.03 -2.57 -8.26
CA GLY A 139 30.30 -1.15 -8.35
C GLY A 139 30.75 -0.72 -9.73
N LYS A 140 31.45 0.43 -9.80
CA LYS A 140 31.96 0.98 -11.05
C LYS A 140 33.30 0.33 -11.41
N LEU A 141 33.45 -0.11 -12.65
CA LEU A 141 34.74 -0.60 -13.16
C LEU A 141 35.73 0.56 -13.28
N LEU A 142 36.98 0.36 -12.85
CA LEU A 142 38.01 1.40 -12.77
C LEU A 142 38.31 2.10 -14.10
N ASN A 143 38.03 1.45 -15.24
CA ASN A 143 38.47 1.89 -16.56
C ASN A 143 37.33 2.19 -17.55
N ASN A 144 36.07 2.04 -17.17
CA ASN A 144 34.91 2.28 -18.03
C ASN A 144 33.75 2.78 -17.17
N GLU A 145 32.86 3.63 -17.70
CA GLU A 145 31.62 4.06 -17.00
C GLU A 145 30.58 2.92 -16.81
N LYS A 146 31.05 1.68 -16.82
CA LYS A 146 30.26 0.46 -16.67
C LYS A 146 30.20 0.06 -15.20
N TYR A 147 29.03 -0.43 -14.81
CA TYR A 147 28.77 -0.97 -13.48
C TYR A 147 28.69 -2.49 -13.56
N PHE A 148 29.13 -3.17 -12.51
CA PHE A 148 29.02 -4.62 -12.37
C PHE A 148 28.46 -4.99 -10.99
N THR A 149 27.88 -6.18 -10.90
CA THR A 149 27.51 -6.81 -9.64
C THR A 149 27.74 -8.31 -9.73
N GLN A 150 28.17 -8.92 -8.64
CA GLN A 150 28.18 -10.37 -8.53
C GLN A 150 26.74 -10.90 -8.65
N ASN A 151 26.58 -12.01 -9.36
CA ASN A 151 25.30 -12.67 -9.56
C ASN A 151 25.46 -14.17 -9.28
N VAL A 152 24.49 -14.76 -8.61
CA VAL A 152 24.47 -16.19 -8.32
C VAL A 152 23.70 -16.90 -9.44
N VAL A 153 24.40 -17.67 -10.27
CA VAL A 153 23.82 -18.38 -11.42
C VAL A 153 24.20 -19.86 -11.36
N TYR A 154 23.21 -20.76 -11.39
CA TYR A 154 23.50 -22.19 -11.54
C TYR A 154 24.20 -22.48 -12.87
N GLN A 155 25.21 -23.33 -12.82
CA GLN A 155 26.03 -23.66 -14.00
C GLN A 155 25.20 -24.32 -15.12
N ASP A 156 24.13 -25.05 -14.77
CA ASP A 156 23.21 -25.69 -15.69
C ASP A 156 22.58 -24.72 -16.71
N VAL A 157 22.43 -23.46 -16.35
CA VAL A 157 21.92 -22.40 -17.25
C VAL A 157 22.88 -22.15 -18.41
N PHE A 158 24.18 -22.37 -18.21
CA PHE A 158 25.21 -22.18 -19.22
C PHE A 158 25.51 -23.46 -20.02
N LEU A 159 25.27 -24.64 -19.43
CA LEU A 159 25.52 -25.95 -20.05
C LEU A 159 24.49 -26.32 -21.13
N ASN A 160 23.29 -25.71 -21.13
CA ASN A 160 22.25 -25.94 -22.15
C ASN A 160 22.51 -25.27 -23.52
N LYS A 161 23.67 -24.66 -23.74
CA LYS A 161 24.01 -23.99 -25.02
C LYS A 161 24.58 -24.91 -26.10
N GLU A 162 24.94 -26.16 -25.80
CA GLU A 162 25.50 -27.08 -26.81
C GLU A 162 24.45 -27.85 -27.64
N ILE A 163 23.15 -27.77 -27.30
CA ILE A 163 22.09 -28.60 -27.92
C ILE A 163 21.23 -27.82 -28.95
N ARG A 164 21.54 -26.56 -29.26
CA ARG A 164 20.86 -25.81 -30.33
C ARG A 164 21.87 -25.25 -31.33
N LYS A 165 22.30 -26.08 -32.27
CA LYS A 165 22.78 -25.68 -33.60
C LYS A 165 21.80 -26.19 -34.64
#